data_AF-A0A973FR67-F1
#
_entry.id   AF-A0A973FR67-F1
#
_cell.length_a   1.000
_cell.length_b   1.000
_cell.length_c   1.000
_cell.angle_alpha   90.00
_cell.angle_beta   90.00
_cell.angle_gamma   90.00
#
_symmetry.space_group_name_H-M   'P 1'
#
loop_
_entity.id
_entity.type
_entity.pdbx_description
1 polymer ?
#
loop_
_entity_poly.entity_id
_entity_poly.type
_entity_poly.pdbx_seq_one_letter_code
_entity_poly.pdbx_strand_id
1 'polypeptide(L)'
;MNILRRYLLLLILTTLAAGCTAQHAPSPMPPASFQLVTDPAPLLASLPTAPATAAVPPAPPIDPALLAAWADPHARWQAIARQAAALDGRGAAEIAAELATLDAALADALQLAALARHQGYAVADAAVGAEVAWRLIAAYHPLRADPAQAAADLAAWLPVWQAAESPTAVLYGRLLGAALAQRIIATLPPAV
;
A
#
# COMPACT_ATOMS: atom_id res chain seq x y z
N MET A 1 -43.55 -16.96 47.56
CA MET A 1 -42.39 -16.02 47.50
C MET A 1 -41.50 -16.19 46.25
N ASN A 2 -42.02 -16.70 45.12
CA ASN A 2 -41.23 -17.02 43.91
C ASN A 2 -41.60 -16.20 42.66
N ILE A 3 -42.69 -15.42 42.70
CA ILE A 3 -43.19 -14.65 41.55
C ILE A 3 -42.52 -13.28 41.49
N LEU A 4 -42.36 -12.59 42.62
CA LEU A 4 -41.73 -11.27 42.70
C LEU A 4 -40.25 -11.29 42.25
N ARG A 5 -39.53 -12.38 42.55
CA ARG A 5 -38.12 -12.58 42.18
C ARG A 5 -37.93 -12.83 40.68
N ARG A 6 -38.93 -13.44 40.01
CA ARG A 6 -38.93 -13.66 38.56
C ARG A 6 -39.21 -12.37 37.79
N TYR A 7 -40.11 -11.52 38.29
CA TYR A 7 -40.38 -10.21 37.68
C TYR A 7 -39.20 -9.24 37.82
N LEU A 8 -38.50 -9.26 38.96
CA LEU A 8 -37.31 -8.42 39.17
C LEU A 8 -36.15 -8.79 38.21
N LEU A 9 -35.96 -10.09 37.95
CA LEU A 9 -34.93 -10.58 37.00
C LEU A 9 -35.26 -10.25 35.54
N LEU A 10 -36.53 -10.30 35.16
CA LEU A 10 -36.98 -9.91 33.82
C LEU A 10 -36.82 -8.41 33.57
N LEU A 11 -37.08 -7.56 34.59
CA LEU A 11 -36.95 -6.11 34.45
C LEU A 11 -35.49 -5.65 34.30
N ILE A 12 -34.56 -6.33 34.97
CA ILE A 12 -33.11 -6.08 34.84
C ILE A 12 -32.57 -6.57 33.49
N LEU A 13 -33.11 -7.66 32.93
CA LEU A 13 -32.70 -8.13 31.60
C LEU A 13 -33.15 -7.20 30.48
N THR A 14 -34.31 -6.54 30.62
CA THR A 14 -34.81 -5.59 29.62
C THR A 14 -34.09 -4.24 29.63
N THR A 15 -33.50 -3.81 30.75
CA THR A 15 -32.75 -2.54 30.80
C THR A 15 -31.33 -2.66 30.25
N LEU A 16 -30.75 -3.86 30.16
CA LEU A 16 -29.45 -4.09 29.51
C LEU A 16 -29.51 -4.15 27.98
N ALA A 17 -30.69 -4.36 27.39
CA ALA A 17 -30.85 -4.38 25.93
C ALA A 17 -30.97 -2.99 25.28
N ALA A 18 -31.15 -1.93 26.08
CA ALA A 18 -31.31 -0.56 25.58
C ALA A 18 -29.98 0.24 25.48
N GLY A 19 -28.85 -0.36 25.84
CA GLY A 19 -27.55 0.33 25.93
C GLY A 19 -26.59 0.17 24.76
N CYS A 20 -26.91 -0.63 23.74
CA CYS A 20 -25.94 -1.00 22.70
C CYS A 20 -26.40 -0.65 21.27
N THR A 21 -26.65 0.62 21.01
CA THR A 21 -26.48 1.18 19.66
C THR A 21 -25.79 2.54 19.76
N ALA A 22 -24.64 2.58 20.43
CA ALA A 22 -23.64 3.58 20.08
C ALA A 22 -23.13 3.20 18.69
N GLN A 23 -23.88 3.65 17.68
CA GLN A 23 -23.48 3.67 16.29
C GLN A 23 -22.13 4.36 16.27
N HIS A 24 -21.05 3.57 16.20
CA HIS A 24 -19.71 4.07 15.97
C HIS A 24 -19.78 4.76 14.61
N ALA A 25 -20.06 6.06 14.63
CA ALA A 25 -19.85 6.88 13.47
C ALA A 25 -18.39 6.64 13.07
N PRO A 26 -18.10 6.28 11.80
CA PRO A 26 -16.74 6.12 11.37
C PRO A 26 -16.02 7.42 11.72
N SER A 27 -14.99 7.34 12.57
CA SER A 27 -14.18 8.49 12.91
C SER A 27 -13.78 9.17 11.62
N PRO A 28 -14.00 10.50 11.47
CA PRO A 28 -13.57 11.19 10.27
C PRO A 28 -12.08 10.96 10.11
N MET A 29 -11.69 10.41 8.96
CA MET A 29 -10.28 10.20 8.64
C MET A 29 -9.58 11.57 8.73
N PRO A 30 -8.40 11.66 9.36
CA PRO A 30 -7.61 12.88 9.27
C PRO A 30 -7.39 13.24 7.79
N PRO A 31 -7.34 14.53 7.44
CA PRO A 31 -7.15 14.94 6.05
C PRO A 31 -5.85 14.33 5.52
N ALA A 32 -5.95 13.48 4.51
CA ALA A 32 -4.79 12.94 3.82
C ALA A 32 -3.98 14.12 3.25
N SER A 33 -2.68 14.13 3.54
CA SER A 33 -1.75 15.19 3.14
C SER A 33 -0.70 14.56 2.23
N PHE A 34 -0.99 14.59 0.94
CA PHE A 34 -0.11 14.10 -0.12
C PHE A 34 1.00 15.10 -0.41
N GLN A 35 2.21 14.61 -0.65
CA GLN A 35 3.42 15.41 -0.87
C GLN A 35 3.68 15.66 -2.35
N LEU A 36 3.44 14.67 -3.20
CA LEU A 36 3.75 14.71 -4.63
C LEU A 36 2.51 14.81 -5.51
N VAL A 37 1.32 14.47 -5.00
CA VAL A 37 0.06 14.58 -5.73
C VAL A 37 -0.89 15.54 -5.02
N THR A 38 -1.45 16.50 -5.76
CA THR A 38 -2.35 17.52 -5.20
C THR A 38 -3.80 17.07 -5.05
N ASP A 39 -4.26 16.15 -5.89
CA ASP A 39 -5.62 15.59 -5.82
C ASP A 39 -5.59 14.06 -6.06
N PRO A 40 -5.89 13.23 -5.04
CA PRO A 40 -5.94 11.78 -5.19
C PRO A 40 -7.23 11.27 -5.84
N ALA A 41 -8.29 12.07 -5.94
CA ALA A 41 -9.60 11.60 -6.42
C ALA A 41 -9.56 11.01 -7.84
N PRO A 42 -8.83 11.58 -8.81
CA PRO A 42 -8.68 10.98 -10.15
C PRO A 42 -7.96 9.62 -10.14
N LEU A 43 -7.09 9.37 -9.15
CA LEU A 43 -6.38 8.09 -9.01
C LEU A 43 -7.31 6.99 -8.51
N LEU A 44 -8.27 7.34 -7.65
CA LEU A 44 -9.25 6.40 -7.13
C LEU A 44 -10.37 6.14 -8.14
N ALA A 45 -10.77 7.18 -8.88
CA ALA A 45 -11.77 7.08 -9.93
C ALA A 45 -11.33 6.20 -11.13
N SER A 46 -10.03 5.94 -11.27
CA SER A 46 -9.50 5.07 -12.33
C SER A 46 -9.52 3.58 -11.96
N LEU A 47 -9.83 3.24 -10.70
CA LEU A 47 -9.90 1.84 -10.28
C LEU A 47 -11.15 1.16 -10.89
N PRO A 48 -11.01 -0.05 -11.44
CA PRO A 48 -12.16 -0.81 -11.91
C PRO A 48 -13.04 -1.22 -10.72
N THR A 49 -14.34 -1.43 -10.94
CA THR A 49 -15.26 -1.89 -9.88
C THR A 49 -14.98 -3.34 -9.46
N ALA A 50 -14.40 -4.14 -10.35
CA ALA A 50 -13.86 -5.46 -10.07
C ALA A 50 -12.60 -5.66 -10.93
N PRO A 51 -11.44 -6.02 -10.34
CA PRO A 51 -10.26 -6.30 -11.11
C PRO A 51 -10.40 -7.70 -11.72
N ALA A 52 -9.76 -7.92 -12.88
CA ALA A 52 -9.70 -9.27 -13.45
C ALA A 52 -9.09 -10.23 -12.43
N THR A 53 -9.63 -11.45 -12.32
CA THR A 53 -9.05 -12.47 -11.45
C THR A 53 -7.63 -12.79 -11.93
N ALA A 54 -6.62 -12.51 -11.12
CA ALA A 54 -5.25 -12.93 -11.41
C ALA A 54 -4.95 -14.27 -10.74
N ALA A 55 -4.23 -15.12 -11.46
CA ALA A 55 -3.59 -16.27 -10.86
C ALA A 55 -2.51 -15.79 -9.88
N VAL A 56 -2.48 -16.38 -8.69
CA VAL A 56 -1.40 -16.14 -7.74
C VAL A 56 -0.13 -16.78 -8.31
N PRO A 57 0.97 -16.02 -8.47
CA PRO A 57 2.22 -16.60 -8.91
C PRO A 57 2.71 -17.63 -7.87
N PRO A 58 3.41 -18.70 -8.32
CA PRO A 58 3.96 -19.69 -7.41
C PRO A 58 4.91 -19.01 -6.43
N ALA A 59 4.78 -19.36 -5.15
CA ALA A 59 5.67 -18.84 -4.12
C ALA A 59 7.11 -19.31 -4.40
N PRO A 60 8.11 -18.42 -4.38
CA PRO A 60 9.49 -18.86 -4.30
C PRO A 60 9.70 -19.59 -2.96
N PRO A 61 10.81 -20.34 -2.81
CA PRO A 61 11.20 -20.85 -1.50
C PRO A 61 11.26 -19.70 -0.50
N ILE A 62 10.34 -19.69 0.46
CA ILE A 62 10.30 -18.66 1.50
C ILE A 62 11.34 -19.06 2.56
N ASP A 63 12.55 -18.55 2.41
CA ASP A 63 13.58 -18.70 3.42
C ASP A 63 13.55 -17.53 4.43
N PRO A 64 14.08 -17.71 5.65
CA PRO A 64 14.10 -16.64 6.66
C PRO A 64 14.89 -15.39 6.24
N ALA A 65 15.86 -15.51 5.33
CA ALA A 65 16.66 -14.39 4.88
C ALA A 65 15.87 -13.46 3.95
N LEU A 66 15.01 -14.02 3.09
CA LEU A 66 14.06 -13.29 2.27
C LEU A 66 13.10 -12.49 3.13
N LEU A 67 12.54 -13.12 4.17
CA LEU A 67 11.65 -12.46 5.12
C LEU A 67 12.35 -11.34 5.87
N ALA A 68 13.58 -11.57 6.35
CA ALA A 68 14.38 -10.56 7.01
C ALA A 68 14.71 -9.38 6.08
N ALA A 69 14.99 -9.64 4.79
CA ALA A 69 15.27 -8.61 3.80
C ALA A 69 14.06 -7.70 3.51
N TRP A 70 12.84 -8.20 3.73
CA TRP A 70 11.59 -7.46 3.52
C TRP A 70 10.86 -7.10 4.81
N ALA A 71 11.50 -7.29 5.98
CA ALA A 71 10.94 -6.90 7.27
C ALA A 71 10.73 -5.38 7.37
N ASP A 72 11.58 -4.61 6.68
CA ASP A 72 11.41 -3.17 6.46
C ASP A 72 11.39 -2.90 4.94
N PRO A 73 10.20 -2.89 4.31
CA PRO A 73 10.07 -2.63 2.87
C PRO A 73 10.61 -1.25 2.47
N HIS A 74 10.50 -0.24 3.33
CA HIS A 74 10.97 1.10 3.04
C HIS A 74 12.51 1.12 2.93
N ALA A 75 13.20 0.59 3.95
CA ALA A 75 14.66 0.47 3.90
C ALA A 75 15.13 -0.40 2.72
N ARG A 76 14.38 -1.45 2.37
CA ARG A 76 14.68 -2.31 1.24
C ARG A 76 14.60 -1.56 -0.09
N TRP A 77 13.56 -0.76 -0.30
CA TRP A 77 13.42 0.06 -1.51
C TRP A 77 14.50 1.13 -1.62
N GLN A 78 14.86 1.80 -0.52
CA GLN A 78 15.99 2.73 -0.52
C GLN A 78 17.31 2.03 -0.90
N ALA A 79 17.55 0.82 -0.41
CA ALA A 79 18.75 0.07 -0.74
C ALA A 79 18.81 -0.28 -2.24
N ILE A 80 17.69 -0.72 -2.83
CA ILE A 80 17.59 -1.02 -4.27
C ILE A 80 17.82 0.24 -5.10
N ALA A 81 17.17 1.35 -4.77
CA ALA A 81 17.34 2.63 -5.48
C ALA A 81 18.77 3.15 -5.39
N ARG A 82 19.38 3.11 -4.20
CA ARG A 82 20.78 3.52 -4.01
C ARG A 82 21.74 2.65 -4.81
N GLN A 83 21.50 1.35 -4.89
CA GLN A 83 22.30 0.43 -5.70
C GLN A 83 22.14 0.73 -7.20
N ALA A 84 20.91 0.97 -7.67
CA ALA A 84 20.64 1.33 -9.06
C ALA A 84 21.40 2.61 -9.46
N ALA A 85 21.27 3.66 -8.66
CA ALA A 85 21.93 4.93 -8.92
C ALA A 85 23.47 4.84 -8.84
N ALA A 86 24.00 4.04 -7.91
CA ALA A 86 25.44 3.79 -7.82
C ALA A 86 25.98 3.04 -9.06
N LEU A 87 25.23 2.05 -9.56
CA LEU A 87 25.60 1.31 -10.78
C LEU A 87 25.54 2.17 -12.04
N ASP A 88 24.68 3.17 -12.06
CA ASP A 88 24.56 4.14 -13.15
C ASP A 88 25.54 5.32 -12.99
N GLY A 89 26.36 5.33 -11.93
CA GLY A 89 27.42 6.33 -11.73
C GLY A 89 26.92 7.71 -11.28
N ARG A 90 25.73 7.79 -10.67
CA ARG A 90 25.11 9.04 -10.23
C ARG A 90 25.90 9.74 -9.12
N GLY A 91 25.86 11.06 -9.12
CA GLY A 91 26.47 11.88 -8.07
C GLY A 91 25.70 11.83 -6.76
N ALA A 92 26.35 12.08 -5.63
CA ALA A 92 25.72 12.00 -4.30
C ALA A 92 24.49 12.90 -4.14
N ALA A 93 24.49 14.10 -4.76
CA ALA A 93 23.35 15.01 -4.72
C ALA A 93 22.15 14.49 -5.52
N GLU A 94 22.40 13.87 -6.68
CA GLU A 94 21.35 13.27 -7.52
C GLU A 94 20.73 12.08 -6.80
N ILE A 95 21.56 11.21 -6.22
CA ILE A 95 21.12 10.07 -5.39
C ILE A 95 20.24 10.57 -4.23
N ALA A 96 20.63 11.63 -3.54
CA ALA A 96 19.85 12.17 -2.44
C ALA A 96 18.47 12.70 -2.89
N ALA A 97 18.41 13.37 -4.04
CA ALA A 97 17.14 13.86 -4.60
C ALA A 97 16.22 12.72 -5.07
N GLU A 98 16.79 11.70 -5.72
CA GLU A 98 16.07 10.49 -6.15
C GLU A 98 15.49 9.74 -4.93
N LEU A 99 16.28 9.57 -3.86
CA LEU A 99 15.81 8.93 -2.63
C LEU A 99 14.75 9.75 -1.90
N ALA A 100 14.89 11.08 -1.83
CA ALA A 100 13.87 11.94 -1.23
C ALA A 100 12.52 11.86 -1.98
N THR A 101 12.59 11.77 -3.32
CA THR A 101 11.40 11.60 -4.16
C THR A 101 10.76 10.23 -3.92
N LEU A 102 11.57 9.18 -3.80
CA LEU A 102 11.09 7.84 -3.48
C LEU A 102 10.40 7.79 -2.11
N ASP A 103 10.98 8.40 -1.08
CA ASP A 103 10.41 8.44 0.28
C ASP A 103 9.05 9.15 0.28
N ALA A 104 8.96 10.30 -0.37
CA ALA A 104 7.71 11.04 -0.51
C ALA A 104 6.66 10.24 -1.29
N ALA A 105 7.06 9.55 -2.35
CA ALA A 105 6.17 8.71 -3.16
C ALA A 105 5.63 7.50 -2.38
N LEU A 106 6.47 6.86 -1.57
CA LEU A 106 6.06 5.75 -0.70
C LEU A 106 5.13 6.22 0.41
N ALA A 107 5.35 7.42 0.96
CA ALA A 107 4.41 8.02 1.92
C ALA A 107 3.04 8.30 1.27
N ASP A 108 3.02 8.88 0.07
CA ASP A 108 1.79 9.11 -0.69
C ASP A 108 1.08 7.81 -1.05
N ALA A 109 1.83 6.76 -1.41
CA ALA A 109 1.30 5.43 -1.69
C ALA A 109 0.52 4.85 -0.49
N LEU A 110 1.07 4.94 0.72
CA LEU A 110 0.41 4.46 1.94
C LEU A 110 -0.87 5.26 2.25
N GLN A 111 -0.82 6.59 2.09
CA GLN A 111 -2.01 7.42 2.28
C GLN A 111 -3.10 7.11 1.24
N LEU A 112 -2.70 6.90 -0.01
CA LEU A 112 -3.61 6.56 -1.10
C LEU A 112 -4.26 5.19 -0.87
N ALA A 113 -3.48 4.21 -0.42
CA ALA A 113 -3.97 2.88 -0.08
C ALA A 113 -5.00 2.93 1.07
N ALA A 114 -4.71 3.70 2.12
CA ALA A 114 -5.64 3.92 3.21
C ALA A 114 -6.95 4.56 2.70
N LEU A 115 -6.86 5.62 1.90
CA LEU A 115 -8.02 6.30 1.33
C LEU A 115 -8.87 5.36 0.46
N ALA A 116 -8.24 4.52 -0.37
CA ALA A 116 -8.93 3.52 -1.18
C ALA A 116 -9.68 2.49 -0.32
N ARG A 117 -9.06 2.00 0.76
CA ARG A 117 -9.71 1.09 1.71
C ARG A 117 -10.93 1.72 2.37
N HIS A 118 -10.86 3.00 2.71
CA HIS A 118 -12.01 3.73 3.24
C HIS A 118 -13.16 3.90 2.23
N GLN A 119 -12.88 3.82 0.92
CA GLN A 119 -13.88 3.78 -0.14
C GLN A 119 -14.37 2.35 -0.48
N GLY A 120 -13.92 1.34 0.28
CA GLY A 120 -14.36 -0.05 0.14
C GLY A 120 -13.52 -0.92 -0.79
N TYR A 121 -12.41 -0.41 -1.32
CA TYR A 121 -11.48 -1.22 -2.11
C TYR A 121 -10.61 -2.09 -1.21
N ALA A 122 -10.44 -3.37 -1.56
CA ALA A 122 -9.40 -4.19 -0.95
C ALA A 122 -8.06 -3.78 -1.56
N VAL A 123 -7.14 -3.20 -0.79
CA VAL A 123 -5.86 -2.69 -1.28
C VAL A 123 -4.74 -3.12 -0.34
N ALA A 124 -3.70 -3.75 -0.87
CA ALA A 124 -2.50 -4.14 -0.13
C ALA A 124 -1.43 -3.04 -0.22
N ASP A 125 -0.96 -2.54 0.94
CA ASP A 125 0.06 -1.48 1.02
C ASP A 125 1.35 -1.87 0.30
N ALA A 126 1.79 -3.13 0.50
CA ALA A 126 2.99 -3.67 -0.12
C ALA A 126 2.93 -3.58 -1.66
N ALA A 127 1.75 -3.82 -2.25
CA ALA A 127 1.58 -3.80 -3.69
C ALA A 127 1.58 -2.37 -4.27
N VAL A 128 0.96 -1.40 -3.59
CA VAL A 128 1.01 0.02 -4.00
C VAL A 128 2.44 0.53 -3.95
N GLY A 129 3.11 0.32 -2.81
CA GLY A 129 4.49 0.76 -2.61
C GLY A 129 5.47 0.10 -3.58
N ALA A 130 5.35 -1.21 -3.80
CA ALA A 130 6.20 -1.94 -4.74
C ALA A 130 6.07 -1.45 -6.18
N GLU A 131 4.84 -1.22 -6.65
CA GLU A 131 4.62 -0.74 -8.01
C GLU A 131 5.15 0.70 -8.18
N VAL A 132 4.96 1.57 -7.18
CA VAL A 132 5.51 2.93 -7.18
C VAL A 132 7.04 2.92 -7.21
N ALA A 133 7.66 2.16 -6.31
CA ALA A 133 9.10 2.08 -6.19
C ALA A 133 9.74 1.57 -7.49
N TRP A 134 9.21 0.47 -8.05
CA TRP A 134 9.72 -0.06 -9.31
C TRP A 134 9.66 0.96 -10.44
N ARG A 135 8.51 1.61 -10.64
CA ARG A 135 8.32 2.55 -11.76
C ARG A 135 9.20 3.79 -11.63
N LEU A 136 9.37 4.31 -10.41
CA LEU A 136 10.30 5.42 -10.18
C LEU A 136 11.74 5.01 -10.43
N ILE A 137 12.17 3.85 -9.94
CA ILE A 137 13.51 3.33 -10.21
C ILE A 137 13.70 3.11 -11.71
N ALA A 138 12.71 2.57 -12.43
CA ALA A 138 12.78 2.38 -13.88
C ALA A 138 12.82 3.71 -14.66
N ALA A 139 12.17 4.76 -14.14
CA ALA A 139 12.19 6.09 -14.74
C ALA A 139 13.55 6.77 -14.59
N TYR A 140 14.19 6.65 -13.41
CA TYR A 140 15.54 7.19 -13.19
C TYR A 140 16.65 6.31 -13.79
N HIS A 141 16.45 4.99 -13.78
CA HIS A 141 17.46 3.98 -14.11
C HIS A 141 16.89 2.92 -15.07
N PRO A 142 16.72 3.23 -16.37
CA PRO A 142 16.08 2.32 -17.32
C PRO A 142 16.76 0.95 -17.44
N LEU A 143 18.10 0.89 -17.29
CA LEU A 143 18.86 -0.36 -17.30
C LEU A 143 18.65 -1.24 -16.06
N ARG A 144 17.90 -0.74 -15.07
CA ARG A 144 17.57 -1.41 -13.81
C ARG A 144 16.08 -1.72 -13.68
N ALA A 145 15.30 -1.49 -14.74
CA ALA A 145 13.87 -1.75 -14.77
C ALA A 145 13.54 -3.22 -14.47
N ASP A 146 14.19 -4.19 -15.12
CA ASP A 146 13.87 -5.61 -14.92
C ASP A 146 14.22 -6.11 -13.50
N PRO A 147 15.43 -5.83 -12.94
CA PRO A 147 15.73 -6.17 -11.56
C PRO A 147 14.76 -5.53 -10.55
N ALA A 148 14.38 -4.27 -10.77
CA ALA A 148 13.43 -3.58 -9.91
C ALA A 148 12.01 -4.16 -10.03
N GLN A 149 11.60 -4.58 -11.24
CA GLN A 149 10.33 -5.26 -11.46
C GLN A 149 10.27 -6.58 -10.70
N ALA A 150 11.33 -7.39 -10.79
CA ALA A 150 11.40 -8.67 -10.08
C ALA A 150 11.30 -8.48 -8.56
N ALA A 151 11.95 -7.45 -8.01
CA ALA A 151 11.82 -7.08 -6.61
C ALA A 151 10.39 -6.65 -6.25
N ALA A 152 9.71 -5.92 -7.14
CA ALA A 152 8.36 -5.44 -6.91
C ALA A 152 7.33 -6.56 -6.97
N ASP A 153 7.45 -7.48 -7.93
CA ASP A 153 6.59 -8.65 -8.00
C ASP A 153 6.75 -9.50 -6.74
N LEU A 154 7.97 -9.72 -6.26
CA LEU A 154 8.21 -10.41 -5.00
C LEU A 154 7.54 -9.69 -3.82
N ALA A 155 7.79 -8.38 -3.64
CA ALA A 155 7.28 -7.61 -2.53
C ALA A 155 5.74 -7.51 -2.51
N ALA A 156 5.13 -7.37 -3.69
CA ALA A 156 3.68 -7.27 -3.82
C ALA A 156 2.97 -8.58 -3.45
N TRP A 157 3.55 -9.73 -3.78
CA TRP A 157 2.95 -11.04 -3.52
C TRP A 157 3.36 -11.67 -2.19
N LEU A 158 4.42 -11.16 -1.54
CA LEU A 158 4.91 -11.69 -0.27
C LEU A 158 3.82 -11.79 0.81
N PRO A 159 2.95 -10.78 1.03
CA PRO A 159 1.88 -10.89 2.02
C PRO A 159 0.81 -11.94 1.66
N VAL A 160 0.59 -12.21 0.36
CA VAL A 160 -0.35 -13.24 -0.09
C VAL A 160 0.19 -14.63 0.22
N TRP A 161 1.49 -14.87 -0.01
CA TRP A 161 2.12 -16.15 0.34
C TRP A 161 2.18 -16.39 1.86
N GLN A 162 2.14 -15.31 2.66
CA GLN A 162 2.01 -15.36 4.12
C GLN A 162 0.56 -15.41 4.61
N ALA A 163 -0.42 -15.49 3.70
CA ALA A 163 -1.85 -15.45 4.00
C ALA A 163 -2.32 -14.20 4.79
N ALA A 164 -1.57 -13.10 4.68
CA ALA A 164 -1.89 -11.81 5.29
C ALA A 164 -2.78 -10.92 4.39
N GLU A 165 -2.73 -11.14 3.08
CA GLU A 165 -3.46 -10.36 2.08
C GLU A 165 -4.11 -11.23 1.01
N SER A 166 -5.09 -10.66 0.31
CA SER A 166 -5.76 -11.33 -0.81
C SER A 166 -5.10 -11.01 -2.17
N PRO A 167 -5.19 -11.91 -3.16
CA PRO A 167 -4.74 -11.62 -4.53
C PRO A 167 -5.41 -10.37 -5.13
N THR A 168 -6.70 -10.17 -4.83
CA THR A 168 -7.45 -8.99 -5.24
C THR A 168 -6.86 -7.71 -4.68
N ALA A 169 -6.43 -7.73 -3.41
CA ALA A 169 -5.80 -6.57 -2.77
C ALA A 169 -4.48 -6.19 -3.42
N VAL A 170 -3.71 -7.19 -3.88
CA VAL A 170 -2.49 -6.97 -4.65
C VAL A 170 -2.81 -6.30 -6.00
N LEU A 171 -3.81 -6.78 -6.73
CA LEU A 171 -4.16 -6.22 -8.04
C LEU A 171 -4.60 -4.76 -7.96
N TYR A 172 -5.51 -4.44 -7.03
CA TYR A 172 -5.89 -3.05 -6.81
C TYR A 172 -4.70 -2.21 -6.37
N GLY A 173 -3.85 -2.75 -5.49
CA GLY A 173 -2.65 -2.06 -5.04
C GLY A 173 -1.72 -1.71 -6.20
N ARG A 174 -1.47 -2.65 -7.11
CA ARG A 174 -0.66 -2.40 -8.31
C ARG A 174 -1.30 -1.39 -9.26
N LEU A 175 -2.59 -1.46 -9.51
CA LEU A 175 -3.27 -0.47 -10.36
C LEU A 175 -3.15 0.94 -9.78
N LEU A 176 -3.36 1.07 -8.47
CA LEU A 176 -3.28 2.33 -7.76
C LEU A 176 -1.85 2.87 -7.74
N GLY A 177 -0.86 2.02 -7.44
CA GLY A 177 0.56 2.37 -7.45
C GLY A 177 1.05 2.77 -8.83
N ALA A 178 0.59 2.09 -9.89
CA ALA A 178 0.92 2.44 -11.27
C ALA A 178 0.39 3.83 -11.65
N ALA A 179 -0.86 4.12 -11.28
CA ALA A 179 -1.48 5.42 -11.54
C ALA A 179 -0.77 6.55 -10.78
N LEU A 180 -0.42 6.31 -9.51
CA LEU A 180 0.34 7.26 -8.70
C LEU A 180 1.73 7.51 -9.29
N ALA A 181 2.48 6.46 -9.60
CA ALA A 181 3.81 6.58 -10.19
C ALA A 181 3.79 7.34 -11.51
N GLN A 182 2.79 7.07 -12.36
CA GLN A 182 2.63 7.79 -13.62
C GLN A 182 2.47 9.31 -13.41
N ARG A 183 1.69 9.73 -12.39
CA ARG A 183 1.53 11.14 -12.05
C ARG A 183 2.84 11.76 -11.59
N ILE A 184 3.58 11.07 -10.72
CA ILE A 184 4.86 11.55 -10.19
C ILE A 184 5.89 11.66 -11.32
N ILE A 185 6.06 10.61 -12.12
CA ILE A 185 7.03 10.56 -13.22
C ILE A 185 6.77 11.69 -14.23
N ALA A 186 5.52 12.04 -14.51
CA ALA A 186 5.18 13.15 -15.40
C ALA A 186 5.65 14.53 -14.89
N THR A 187 6.02 14.64 -13.61
CA THR A 187 6.55 15.87 -13.00
C THR A 187 8.07 15.85 -12.84
N LEU A 188 8.72 14.71 -13.08
CA LEU A 188 10.18 14.61 -12.97
C LEU A 188 10.87 15.38 -14.10
N PRO A 189 12.03 16.00 -13.83
CA PRO A 189 12.86 16.54 -14.89
C PRO A 189 13.30 15.42 -15.84
N PRO A 190 13.47 15.71 -17.15
CA PRO A 190 13.95 14.71 -18.10
C PRO A 190 15.30 14.14 -17.64
N ALA A 191 15.47 12.82 -17.76
CA ALA A 191 16.74 12.17 -17.47
C ALA A 191 17.82 12.75 -18.41
N VAL A 192 18.84 13.37 -17.81
CA VAL A 192 20.03 13.90 -18.49
C VAL A 192 21.03 12.77 -18.69
#